data_AF-A0A430BB88-F1
#
_entry.id   AF-A0A430BB88-F1
#
_cell.length_a   1.000
_cell.length_b   1.000
_cell.length_c   1.000
_cell.angle_alpha   90.00
_cell.angle_beta   90.00
_cell.angle_gamma   90.00
#
_symmetry.space_group_name_H-M   'P 1'
#
loop_
_entity.id
_entity.type
_entity.pdbx_description
1 polymer ?
#
loop_
_entity_poly.entity_id
_entity_poly.type
_entity_poly.pdbx_seq_one_letter_code
_entity_poly.pdbx_strand_id
1 'polypeptide(L)'
;MEARSMVCYSRFERGSDVLGTLQKAERNLMPVIIQAGVADKALFELEKDERDEAGGAVISLNVDGRPLRLRLNFKAAARCDFQEVAAMIPQRICEFRKHAARFDERVEPVRAKVEARIDRTGHGMRLVSFGMEPLDVRQAFHWCEQRLEAQIEMLDHTLAPEIVSLPSYTYRRFAAGIAHLQPVQRRRAAMAKRLAEKDAVLEVDTLTEALIAHLGQTLPAIAAQVLRTRGSIGVAVPDVAARAGSAGQFHFSNADGRLVVSGYISPAGPRVFLYGNSLTIDEGIDEDLLSDLKGKALSAFITHPASDKARIATSRVSGDKRTTRVNLRTRRRMIGLGEIDAAA
;
A
#
# COMPACT_ATOMS: atom_id res chain seq x y z
N MET A 1 -17.05 5.10 40.86
CA MET A 1 -17.44 4.83 39.47
C MET A 1 -16.15 4.68 38.68
N GLU A 2 -15.72 3.45 38.42
CA GLU A 2 -14.40 3.16 37.85
C GLU A 2 -14.35 3.54 36.37
N ALA A 3 -13.39 4.39 36.01
CA ALA A 3 -13.13 4.78 34.62
C ALA A 3 -12.55 3.58 33.87
N ARG A 4 -13.29 3.04 32.89
CA ARG A 4 -12.80 2.01 31.97
C ARG A 4 -12.17 2.70 30.76
N SER A 5 -10.83 2.68 30.66
CA SER A 5 -10.13 3.01 29.42
C SER A 5 -10.43 1.92 28.39
N MET A 6 -10.92 2.31 27.22
CA MET A 6 -11.11 1.38 26.11
C MET A 6 -9.90 1.51 25.19
N VAL A 7 -8.93 0.61 25.37
CA VAL A 7 -7.70 0.58 24.56
C VAL A 7 -7.94 -0.27 23.32
N CYS A 8 -7.97 0.37 22.15
CA CYS A 8 -8.06 -0.32 20.86
C CYS A 8 -6.64 -0.49 20.30
N TYR A 9 -6.08 -1.70 20.42
CA TYR A 9 -4.79 -2.03 19.84
C TYR A 9 -4.98 -2.42 18.36
N SER A 10 -4.75 -1.48 17.44
CA SER A 10 -4.60 -1.83 16.02
C SER A 10 -3.13 -2.14 15.71
N ARG A 11 -2.84 -3.44 15.57
CA ARG A 11 -1.63 -4.04 14.92
C ARG A 11 -0.25 -3.53 15.40
N PHE A 12 0.20 -4.02 16.56
CA PHE A 12 1.64 -4.17 16.83
C PHE A 12 1.96 -5.64 17.09
N GLU A 13 2.90 -6.19 16.31
CA GLU A 13 3.55 -7.44 16.67
C GLU A 13 4.41 -7.19 17.91
N ARG A 14 4.31 -8.08 18.89
CA ARG A 14 5.00 -7.99 20.17
C ARG A 14 6.52 -8.08 19.95
N GLY A 15 7.21 -6.94 20.04
CA GLY A 15 8.67 -6.92 20.13
C GLY A 15 9.32 -5.62 19.68
N SER A 16 9.35 -4.59 20.55
CA SER A 16 10.36 -3.51 20.60
C SER A 16 9.91 -2.42 21.59
N ASP A 17 10.84 -1.57 22.05
CA ASP A 17 10.70 -0.44 23.00
C ASP A 17 9.52 0.54 22.73
N VAL A 18 8.84 0.39 21.60
CA VAL A 18 7.70 1.16 21.13
C VAL A 18 6.48 1.09 22.05
N LEU A 19 6.12 -0.12 22.51
CA LEU A 19 5.00 -0.31 23.44
C LEU A 19 5.26 0.38 24.80
N GLY A 20 6.51 0.35 25.26
CA GLY A 20 6.93 1.03 26.49
C GLY A 20 6.80 2.55 26.38
N THR A 21 7.10 3.13 25.22
CA THR A 21 6.93 4.57 24.97
C THR A 21 5.46 4.99 24.95
N LEU A 22 4.58 4.20 24.34
CA LEU A 22 3.13 4.48 24.34
C LEU A 22 2.55 4.42 25.76
N GLN A 23 2.89 3.38 26.52
CA GLN A 23 2.46 3.24 27.92
C GLN A 23 2.98 4.37 28.81
N LYS A 24 4.20 4.86 28.56
CA LYS A 24 4.72 6.06 29.24
C LYS A 24 3.94 7.31 28.85
N ALA A 25 3.62 7.51 27.58
CA ALA A 25 2.82 8.63 27.13
C ALA A 25 1.42 8.62 27.79
N GLU A 26 0.74 7.47 27.79
CA GLU A 26 -0.54 7.29 28.45
C GLU A 26 -0.45 7.64 29.95
N ARG A 27 0.51 7.02 30.67
CA ARG A 27 0.67 7.23 32.11
C ARG A 27 0.90 8.69 32.49
N ASN A 28 1.69 9.43 31.71
CA ASN A 28 2.04 10.80 32.03
C ASN A 28 0.97 11.81 31.58
N LEU A 29 0.24 11.53 30.49
CA LEU A 29 -0.69 12.50 29.89
C LEU A 29 -2.14 12.30 30.34
N MET A 30 -2.55 11.07 30.69
CA MET A 30 -3.91 10.79 31.14
C MET A 30 -4.36 11.62 32.35
N PRO A 31 -3.55 11.82 33.41
CA PRO A 31 -3.96 12.66 34.53
C PRO A 31 -4.34 14.09 34.10
N VAL A 32 -3.61 14.65 33.15
CA VAL A 32 -3.85 16.01 32.66
C VAL A 32 -5.08 16.07 31.75
N ILE A 33 -5.27 15.06 30.91
CA ILE A 33 -6.49 14.93 30.08
C ILE A 33 -7.73 14.81 30.96
N ILE A 34 -7.64 14.05 32.06
CA ILE A 34 -8.72 13.91 33.05
C ILE A 34 -9.02 15.25 33.72
N GLN A 35 -7.99 15.96 34.19
CA GLN A 35 -8.13 17.29 34.80
C GLN A 35 -8.70 18.33 33.83
N ALA A 36 -8.41 18.22 32.54
CA ALA A 36 -8.96 19.09 31.49
C ALA A 36 -10.44 18.79 31.16
N GLY A 37 -11.05 17.79 31.82
CA GLY A 37 -12.47 17.45 31.66
C GLY A 37 -12.76 16.67 30.37
N VAL A 38 -11.79 15.92 29.84
CA VAL A 38 -11.90 15.11 28.62
C VAL A 38 -11.70 13.61 28.92
N ALA A 39 -11.94 13.26 30.19
CA ALA A 39 -11.46 12.06 30.90
C ALA A 39 -11.86 10.71 30.30
N ASP A 40 -12.95 10.64 29.54
CA ASP A 40 -13.68 9.41 29.26
C ASP A 40 -13.43 8.84 27.85
N LYS A 41 -12.67 9.52 26.98
CA LYS A 41 -12.61 9.18 25.54
C LYS A 41 -11.26 9.46 24.85
N ALA A 42 -10.15 9.41 25.58
CA ALA A 42 -8.82 9.51 24.97
C ALA A 42 -8.37 8.17 24.38
N LEU A 43 -8.01 8.16 23.09
CA LEU A 43 -7.44 7.02 22.40
C LEU A 43 -5.99 7.33 22.02
N PHE A 44 -5.07 6.43 22.35
CA PHE A 44 -3.66 6.54 22.00
C PHE A 44 -3.35 5.54 20.89
N GLU A 45 -2.92 6.06 19.75
CA GLU A 45 -2.50 5.29 18.58
C GLU A 45 -1.03 5.55 18.31
N LEU A 46 -0.28 4.53 17.88
CA LEU A 46 1.08 4.74 17.42
C LEU A 46 1.08 5.09 15.93
N GLU A 47 1.88 6.08 15.56
CA GLU A 47 2.08 6.45 14.17
C GLU A 47 3.35 5.77 13.67
N LYS A 48 3.18 4.95 12.62
CA LYS A 48 4.30 4.33 11.91
C LYS A 48 4.91 5.33 10.96
N ASP A 49 6.24 5.35 10.87
CA ASP A 49 6.94 6.12 9.85
C ASP A 49 7.07 5.34 8.53
N GLU A 50 7.73 5.93 7.54
CA GLU A 50 7.95 5.32 6.21
C GLU A 50 8.75 4.02 6.23
N ARG A 51 9.35 3.66 7.38
CA ARG A 51 10.14 2.43 7.59
C ARG A 51 9.42 1.43 8.49
N ASP A 52 8.14 1.66 8.78
CA ASP A 52 7.34 0.85 9.71
C ASP A 52 7.87 0.88 11.16
N GLU A 53 8.72 1.87 11.50
CA GLU A 53 9.20 2.16 12.86
C GLU A 53 8.24 3.12 13.58
N ALA A 54 8.22 3.13 14.91
CA ALA A 54 7.43 4.10 15.66
C ALA A 54 8.03 5.51 15.54
N GLY A 55 7.43 6.35 14.69
CA GLY A 55 7.82 7.74 14.50
C GLY A 55 7.24 8.69 15.56
N GLY A 56 6.10 8.31 16.14
CA GLY A 56 5.33 9.13 17.08
C GLY A 56 4.11 8.42 17.65
N ALA A 57 3.25 9.16 18.35
CA ALA A 57 1.93 8.73 18.76
C ALA A 57 0.88 9.79 18.43
N VAL A 58 -0.35 9.37 18.16
CA VAL A 58 -1.52 10.24 18.02
C VAL A 58 -2.42 10.01 19.21
N ILE A 59 -2.76 11.10 19.90
CA ILE A 59 -3.77 11.14 20.94
C ILE A 59 -5.05 11.69 20.32
N SER A 60 -6.11 10.88 20.28
CA SER A 60 -7.44 11.33 19.87
C SER A 60 -8.28 11.59 21.11
N LEU A 61 -8.67 12.85 21.31
CA LEU A 61 -9.47 13.32 22.44
C LEU A 61 -10.88 13.67 21.96
N ASN A 62 -11.92 13.26 22.66
CA ASN A 62 -13.28 13.70 22.33
C ASN A 62 -13.66 14.94 23.13
N VAL A 63 -13.55 16.12 22.53
CA VAL A 63 -13.87 17.41 23.14
C VAL A 63 -15.28 17.82 22.70
N ASP A 64 -16.22 17.82 23.63
CA ASP A 64 -17.62 18.26 23.42
C ASP A 64 -18.29 17.59 22.19
N GLY A 65 -18.06 16.27 22.04
CA GLY A 65 -18.60 15.45 20.95
C GLY A 65 -17.77 15.43 19.68
N ARG A 66 -16.62 16.12 19.64
CA ARG A 66 -15.75 16.26 18.46
C ARG A 66 -14.36 15.68 18.70
N PRO A 67 -13.78 14.96 17.71
CA PRO A 67 -12.44 14.43 17.83
C PRO A 67 -11.38 15.52 17.62
N LEU A 68 -10.60 15.82 18.65
CA LEU A 68 -9.34 16.56 18.59
C LEU A 68 -8.18 15.55 18.52
N ARG A 69 -7.42 15.54 17.43
CA ARG A 69 -6.30 14.62 17.22
C ARG A 69 -4.97 15.36 17.36
N LEU A 70 -4.15 14.92 18.31
CA LEU A 70 -2.85 15.53 18.63
C LEU A 70 -1.72 14.55 18.37
N ARG A 71 -0.70 14.96 17.60
CA ARG A 71 0.50 14.18 17.31
C ARG A 71 1.60 14.51 18.31
N LEU A 72 2.22 13.46 18.83
CA LEU A 72 3.44 13.45 19.64
C LEU A 72 4.58 12.91 18.77
N ASN A 73 5.58 13.72 18.47
CA ASN A 73 6.74 13.26 17.70
C ASN A 73 7.82 12.72 18.65
N PHE A 74 8.08 11.41 18.60
CA PHE A 74 9.11 10.77 19.42
C PHE A 74 10.50 10.83 18.76
N LYS A 75 10.58 10.92 17.43
CA LYS A 75 11.86 11.00 16.69
C LYS A 75 12.54 12.35 16.79
N ALA A 76 11.77 13.43 16.95
CA ALA A 76 12.32 14.76 17.21
C ALA A 76 12.90 14.91 18.64
N ALA A 77 12.68 13.93 19.52
CA ALA A 77 13.05 14.05 20.92
C ALA A 77 13.60 12.74 21.45
N ALA A 78 14.93 12.66 21.56
CA ALA A 78 15.61 11.66 22.40
C ALA A 78 15.09 11.65 23.87
N ARG A 79 14.27 12.64 24.26
CA ARG A 79 13.38 12.65 25.43
C ARG A 79 12.13 13.47 25.11
N CYS A 80 11.01 12.84 24.77
CA CYS A 80 9.72 13.54 24.80
C CYS A 80 9.47 14.00 26.24
N ASP A 81 9.52 15.31 26.48
CA ASP A 81 9.19 15.86 27.80
C ASP A 81 7.68 15.85 27.97
N PHE A 82 7.20 14.78 28.62
CA PHE A 82 5.77 14.61 28.87
C PHE A 82 5.20 15.69 29.79
N GLN A 83 6.01 16.39 30.61
CA GLN A 83 5.52 17.51 31.42
C GLN A 83 5.22 18.72 30.54
N GLU A 84 6.12 19.04 29.60
CA GLU A 84 5.93 20.10 28.62
C GLU A 84 4.69 19.81 27.75
N VAL A 85 4.61 18.60 27.19
CA VAL A 85 3.46 18.17 26.37
C VAL A 85 2.16 18.20 27.17
N ALA A 86 2.17 17.73 28.41
CA ALA A 86 1.01 17.78 29.29
C ALA A 86 0.50 19.21 29.46
N ALA A 87 1.39 20.19 29.68
CA ALA A 87 1.00 21.59 29.82
C ALA A 87 0.36 22.18 28.55
N MET A 88 0.72 21.66 27.37
CA MET A 88 0.17 22.13 26.09
C MET A 88 -1.22 21.56 25.79
N ILE A 89 -1.55 20.34 26.23
CA ILE A 89 -2.84 19.69 25.92
C ILE A 89 -4.06 20.54 26.32
N PRO A 90 -4.16 21.08 27.56
CA PRO A 90 -5.27 21.96 27.94
C PRO A 90 -5.38 23.21 27.07
N GLN A 91 -4.25 23.76 26.63
CA GLN A 91 -4.22 24.92 25.73
C GLN A 91 -4.84 24.56 24.37
N ARG A 92 -4.46 23.41 23.79
CA ARG A 92 -5.04 22.91 22.52
C ARG A 92 -6.53 22.62 22.63
N ILE A 93 -6.98 22.07 23.76
CA ILE A 93 -8.42 21.86 24.02
C ILE A 93 -9.17 23.20 24.04
N CYS A 94 -8.62 24.21 24.72
CA CYS A 94 -9.23 25.55 24.78
C CYS A 94 -9.30 26.23 23.40
N GLU A 95 -8.19 26.19 22.65
CA GLU A 95 -8.13 26.70 21.28
C GLU A 95 -9.13 25.99 20.36
N PHE A 96 -9.22 24.66 20.46
CA PHE A 96 -10.18 23.86 19.71
C PHE A 96 -11.63 24.25 20.04
N ARG A 97 -11.99 24.35 21.33
CA ARG A 97 -13.32 24.81 21.77
C ARG A 97 -13.69 26.17 21.21
N LYS A 98 -12.76 27.13 21.26
CA LYS A 98 -12.96 28.50 20.75
C LYS A 98 -13.29 28.52 19.25
N HIS A 99 -12.78 27.56 18.50
CA HIS A 99 -12.84 27.53 17.04
C HIS A 99 -13.70 26.39 16.46
N ALA A 100 -14.30 25.55 17.32
CA ALA A 100 -15.00 24.33 16.92
C ALA A 100 -16.13 24.57 15.90
N ALA A 101 -17.01 25.56 16.15
CA ALA A 101 -18.11 25.85 15.23
C ALA A 101 -17.63 26.23 13.82
N ARG A 102 -16.60 27.08 13.71
CA ARG A 102 -16.00 27.46 12.42
C ARG A 102 -15.29 26.30 11.74
N PHE A 103 -14.69 25.41 12.53
CA PHE A 103 -14.09 24.20 12.01
C PHE A 103 -15.15 23.27 11.41
N ASP A 104 -16.27 23.04 12.11
CA ASP A 104 -17.39 22.24 11.60
C ASP A 104 -17.97 22.84 10.30
N GLU A 105 -18.22 24.15 10.28
CA GLU A 105 -18.67 24.89 9.08
C GLU A 105 -17.76 24.69 7.87
N ARG A 106 -16.45 24.52 8.10
CA ARG A 106 -15.47 24.22 7.06
C ARG A 106 -15.47 22.73 6.67
N VAL A 107 -15.57 21.82 7.64
CA VAL A 107 -15.39 20.38 7.42
C VAL A 107 -16.57 19.76 6.70
N GLU A 108 -17.80 20.04 7.15
CA GLU A 108 -19.02 19.42 6.64
C GLU A 108 -19.19 19.54 5.10
N PRO A 109 -19.07 20.73 4.48
CA PRO A 109 -19.21 20.83 3.03
C PRO A 109 -18.07 20.13 2.26
N VAL A 110 -16.89 19.98 2.87
CA VAL A 110 -15.77 19.26 2.25
C VAL A 110 -15.99 17.76 2.37
N ARG A 111 -16.42 17.27 3.53
CA ARG A 111 -16.78 15.86 3.77
C ARG A 111 -17.79 15.40 2.73
N ALA A 112 -18.93 16.08 2.61
CA ALA A 112 -19.99 15.71 1.68
C ALA A 112 -19.50 15.64 0.22
N LYS A 113 -18.59 16.54 -0.18
CA LYS A 113 -17.98 16.51 -1.53
C LYS A 113 -17.01 15.35 -1.71
N VAL A 114 -16.25 15.00 -0.68
CA VAL A 114 -15.32 13.86 -0.69
C VAL A 114 -16.08 12.54 -0.76
N GLU A 115 -17.12 12.37 0.06
CA GLU A 115 -18.02 11.21 0.04
C GLU A 115 -18.63 11.03 -1.35
N ALA A 116 -19.29 12.07 -1.86
CA ALA A 116 -19.88 12.04 -3.20
C ALA A 116 -18.85 11.75 -4.30
N ARG A 117 -17.59 12.17 -4.13
CA ARG A 117 -16.51 11.86 -5.07
C ARG A 117 -16.12 10.39 -5.04
N ILE A 118 -16.01 9.79 -3.85
CA ILE A 118 -15.71 8.37 -3.68
C ILE A 118 -16.84 7.52 -4.25
N ASP A 119 -18.10 7.86 -3.92
CA ASP A 119 -19.28 7.15 -4.39
C ASP A 119 -19.39 7.14 -5.92
N ARG A 120 -19.19 8.30 -6.57
CA ARG A 120 -19.15 8.39 -8.04
C ARG A 120 -18.00 7.61 -8.66
N THR A 121 -16.92 7.41 -7.90
CA THR A 121 -15.76 6.67 -8.38
C THR A 121 -16.00 5.16 -8.32
N GLY A 122 -16.74 4.66 -7.33
CA GLY A 122 -17.54 3.43 -7.41
C GLY A 122 -16.78 2.10 -7.51
N HIS A 123 -15.52 2.00 -7.11
CA HIS A 123 -14.73 0.79 -7.32
C HIS A 123 -13.83 0.44 -6.13
N GLY A 124 -14.36 -0.29 -5.15
CA GLY A 124 -13.56 -0.83 -4.04
C GLY A 124 -12.94 0.23 -3.15
N MET A 125 -13.49 1.46 -3.14
CA MET A 125 -13.09 2.53 -2.23
C MET A 125 -14.26 2.95 -1.35
N ARG A 126 -14.00 3.24 -0.08
CA ARG A 126 -15.00 3.68 0.89
C ARG A 126 -14.38 4.71 1.83
N LEU A 127 -15.08 5.81 2.09
CA LEU A 127 -14.65 6.73 3.14
C LEU A 127 -14.89 6.08 4.50
N VAL A 128 -13.82 5.88 5.27
CA VAL A 128 -13.89 5.36 6.65
C VAL A 128 -14.08 6.50 7.63
N SER A 129 -13.27 7.55 7.48
CA SER A 129 -13.35 8.73 8.31
C SER A 129 -12.87 9.97 7.55
N PHE A 130 -13.33 11.12 8.01
CA PHE A 130 -12.89 12.43 7.53
C PHE A 130 -12.86 13.37 8.71
N GLY A 131 -11.82 14.19 8.82
CA GLY A 131 -11.67 15.10 9.95
C GLY A 131 -10.36 15.83 9.89
N MET A 132 -9.87 16.26 11.04
CA MET A 132 -8.54 16.86 11.13
C MET A 132 -7.45 15.80 10.95
N GLU A 133 -6.41 16.17 10.19
CA GLU A 133 -5.11 15.53 10.33
C GLU A 133 -4.60 15.74 11.77
N PRO A 134 -3.89 14.76 12.37
CA PRO A 134 -3.28 14.96 13.69
C PRO A 134 -2.43 16.24 13.74
N LEU A 135 -2.82 17.16 14.62
CA LEU A 135 -2.11 18.42 14.88
C LEU A 135 -0.91 18.13 15.77
N ASP A 136 0.29 18.59 15.41
CA ASP A 136 1.43 18.53 16.33
C ASP A 136 1.06 19.27 17.63
N VAL A 137 1.19 18.61 18.79
CA VAL A 137 0.80 19.20 20.09
C VAL A 137 1.48 20.55 20.36
N ARG A 138 2.65 20.79 19.77
CA ARG A 138 3.40 22.06 19.90
C ARG A 138 2.83 23.19 19.06
N GLN A 139 2.05 22.88 18.03
CA GLN A 139 1.43 23.86 17.14
C GLN A 139 0.08 24.31 17.70
N ALA A 140 -0.19 25.61 17.65
CA ALA A 140 -1.49 26.16 18.03
C ALA A 140 -2.59 25.71 17.07
N PHE A 141 -3.76 25.39 17.62
CA PHE A 141 -4.91 25.07 16.78
C PHE A 141 -5.52 26.34 16.19
N HIS A 142 -5.56 26.41 14.86
CA HIS A 142 -6.32 27.43 14.15
C HIS A 142 -7.13 26.80 13.02
N TRP A 143 -8.45 27.04 13.03
CA TRP A 143 -9.42 26.32 12.19
C TRP A 143 -9.15 26.43 10.67
N CYS A 144 -8.56 27.52 10.19
CA CYS A 144 -8.28 27.71 8.74
C CYS A 144 -6.93 27.13 8.31
N GLU A 145 -6.00 26.94 9.24
CA GLU A 145 -4.65 26.41 9.00
C GLU A 145 -4.56 24.92 9.28
N GLN A 146 -5.59 24.35 9.93
CA GLN A 146 -5.64 22.92 10.18
C GLN A 146 -5.80 22.15 8.87
N ARG A 147 -4.95 21.14 8.64
CA ARG A 147 -5.14 20.18 7.54
C ARG A 147 -6.25 19.20 7.88
N LEU A 148 -6.97 18.79 6.86
CA LEU A 148 -7.96 17.73 6.93
C LEU A 148 -7.32 16.41 6.47
N GLU A 149 -7.83 15.30 6.95
CA GLU A 149 -7.45 13.96 6.53
C GLU A 149 -8.69 13.19 6.10
N ALA A 150 -8.60 12.52 4.96
CA ALA A 150 -9.57 11.52 4.52
C ALA A 150 -8.95 10.14 4.67
N GLN A 151 -9.53 9.30 5.50
CA GLN A 151 -9.15 7.88 5.61
C GLN A 151 -10.05 7.08 4.69
N ILE A 152 -9.45 6.50 3.64
CA ILE A 152 -10.16 5.78 2.60
C ILE A 152 -9.77 4.31 2.69
N GLU A 153 -10.75 3.45 2.92
CA GLU A 153 -10.58 2.01 2.75
C GLU A 153 -10.56 1.69 1.26
N MET A 154 -9.60 0.87 0.85
CA MET A 154 -9.38 0.45 -0.52
C MET A 154 -8.75 -0.94 -0.59
N LEU A 155 -8.62 -1.53 -1.78
CA LEU A 155 -7.93 -2.81 -1.94
C LEU A 155 -6.43 -2.61 -2.12
N ASP A 156 -5.59 -3.34 -1.41
CA ASP A 156 -4.13 -3.34 -1.60
C ASP A 156 -3.70 -4.16 -2.84
N HIS A 157 -2.39 -4.32 -3.06
CA HIS A 157 -1.88 -5.14 -4.18
C HIS A 157 -2.19 -6.63 -4.02
N THR A 158 -2.48 -7.10 -2.81
CA THR A 158 -2.95 -8.47 -2.54
C THR A 158 -4.47 -8.62 -2.65
N LEU A 159 -5.18 -7.53 -2.95
CA LEU A 159 -6.64 -7.41 -2.94
C LEU A 159 -7.27 -7.52 -1.55
N ALA A 160 -6.49 -7.33 -0.49
CA ALA A 160 -7.01 -7.22 0.87
C ALA A 160 -7.42 -5.76 1.16
N PRO A 161 -8.42 -5.53 2.03
CA PRO A 161 -8.75 -4.18 2.47
C PRO A 161 -7.60 -3.52 3.23
N GLU A 162 -7.25 -2.29 2.85
CA GLU A 162 -6.30 -1.40 3.50
C GLU A 162 -6.91 -0.01 3.68
N ILE A 163 -6.47 0.74 4.69
CA ILE A 163 -6.88 2.13 4.91
C ILE A 163 -5.71 3.03 4.51
N VAL A 164 -5.97 3.98 3.61
CA VAL A 164 -5.01 4.98 3.16
C VAL A 164 -5.44 6.37 3.62
N SER A 165 -4.51 7.10 4.23
CA SER A 165 -4.69 8.50 4.63
C SER A 165 -4.33 9.45 3.48
N LEU A 166 -5.27 10.34 3.13
CA LEU A 166 -5.02 11.46 2.22
C LEU A 166 -5.11 12.79 2.99
N PRO A 167 -3.98 13.45 3.32
CA PRO A 167 -4.03 14.72 4.05
C PRO A 167 -4.06 15.93 3.11
N SER A 168 -5.02 16.85 3.30
CA SER A 168 -5.09 18.09 2.52
C SER A 168 -5.89 19.23 3.14
N TYR A 169 -5.71 20.44 2.60
CA TYR A 169 -6.42 21.65 3.02
C TYR A 169 -7.77 21.84 2.32
N THR A 170 -7.89 21.36 1.08
CA THR A 170 -8.99 21.73 0.17
C THR A 170 -9.55 20.53 -0.55
N TYR A 171 -10.84 20.58 -0.86
CA TYR A 171 -11.53 19.57 -1.68
C TYR A 171 -10.81 19.27 -3.01
N ARG A 172 -10.28 20.29 -3.70
CA ARG A 172 -9.63 20.10 -5.01
C ARG A 172 -8.47 19.11 -4.94
N ARG A 173 -7.69 19.16 -3.86
CA ARG A 173 -6.55 18.26 -3.64
C ARG A 173 -7.02 16.85 -3.27
N PHE A 174 -8.05 16.70 -2.44
CA PHE A 174 -8.69 15.40 -2.18
C PHE A 174 -9.19 14.76 -3.48
N ALA A 175 -9.92 15.52 -4.30
CA ALA A 175 -10.44 15.04 -5.57
C ALA A 175 -9.33 14.59 -6.52
N ALA A 176 -8.19 15.31 -6.56
CA ALA A 176 -7.02 14.92 -7.34
C ALA A 176 -6.40 13.62 -6.81
N GLY A 177 -6.23 13.47 -5.49
CA GLY A 177 -5.73 12.24 -4.87
C GLY A 177 -6.62 11.03 -5.18
N ILE A 178 -7.94 11.15 -4.97
CA ILE A 178 -8.90 10.09 -5.28
C ILE A 178 -8.86 9.73 -6.78
N ALA A 179 -8.72 10.72 -7.66
CA ALA A 179 -8.60 10.47 -9.10
C ALA A 179 -7.33 9.68 -9.48
N HIS A 180 -6.23 9.84 -8.74
CA HIS A 180 -5.01 9.07 -8.96
C HIS A 180 -5.17 7.60 -8.53
N LEU A 181 -5.95 7.34 -7.47
CA LEU A 181 -6.20 5.98 -6.97
C LEU A 181 -7.23 5.22 -7.81
N GLN A 182 -8.16 5.93 -8.45
CA GLN A 182 -9.29 5.36 -9.19
C GLN A 182 -8.91 4.26 -10.21
N PRO A 183 -7.94 4.44 -11.13
CA PRO A 183 -7.66 3.44 -12.15
C PRO A 183 -7.15 2.12 -11.57
N VAL A 184 -6.32 2.20 -10.53
CA VAL A 184 -5.77 1.04 -9.82
C VAL A 184 -6.89 0.30 -9.09
N GLN A 185 -7.74 1.03 -8.37
CA GLN A 185 -8.85 0.42 -7.63
C GLN A 185 -9.93 -0.19 -8.52
N ARG A 186 -10.23 0.44 -9.66
CA ARG A 186 -11.10 -0.16 -10.68
C ARG A 186 -10.55 -1.50 -11.18
N ARG A 187 -9.25 -1.58 -11.43
CA ARG A 187 -8.58 -2.83 -11.85
C ARG A 187 -8.64 -3.89 -10.75
N ARG A 188 -8.33 -3.51 -9.50
CA ARG A 188 -8.34 -4.42 -8.34
C ARG A 188 -9.74 -4.95 -8.04
N ALA A 189 -10.75 -4.09 -8.00
CA ALA A 189 -12.14 -4.49 -7.76
C ALA A 189 -12.66 -5.44 -8.86
N ALA A 190 -12.33 -5.16 -10.12
CA ALA A 190 -12.68 -6.06 -11.24
C ALA A 190 -11.97 -7.41 -11.12
N MET A 191 -10.72 -7.45 -10.68
CA MET A 191 -10.01 -8.70 -10.42
C MET A 191 -10.64 -9.47 -9.27
N ALA A 192 -10.85 -8.82 -8.11
CA ALA A 192 -11.41 -9.46 -6.93
C ALA A 192 -12.76 -10.12 -7.24
N LYS A 193 -13.64 -9.41 -7.96
CA LYS A 193 -14.92 -9.96 -8.44
C LYS A 193 -14.72 -11.18 -9.32
N ARG A 194 -13.80 -11.11 -10.30
CA ARG A 194 -13.53 -12.19 -11.24
C ARG A 194 -12.93 -13.44 -10.58
N LEU A 195 -12.09 -13.25 -9.56
CA LEU A 195 -11.54 -14.35 -8.75
C LEU A 195 -12.65 -15.04 -7.94
N ALA A 196 -13.50 -14.26 -7.27
CA ALA A 196 -14.64 -14.79 -6.51
C ALA A 196 -15.62 -15.56 -7.40
N GLU A 197 -15.96 -15.05 -8.60
CA GLU A 197 -16.84 -15.74 -9.56
C GLU A 197 -16.28 -17.08 -10.08
N LYS A 198 -14.97 -17.29 -9.97
CA LYS A 198 -14.27 -18.48 -10.45
C LYS A 198 -13.76 -19.38 -9.32
N ASP A 199 -14.15 -19.09 -8.08
CA ASP A 199 -13.65 -19.78 -6.89
C ASP A 199 -12.11 -19.91 -6.88
N ALA A 200 -11.46 -18.79 -7.21
CA ALA A 200 -10.03 -18.71 -7.42
C ALA A 200 -9.38 -17.72 -6.46
N VAL A 201 -8.10 -17.95 -6.15
CA VAL A 201 -7.31 -17.07 -5.29
C VAL A 201 -6.29 -16.23 -6.08
N LEU A 202 -5.83 -16.72 -7.23
CA LEU A 202 -4.89 -16.03 -8.10
C LEU A 202 -5.19 -16.30 -9.57
N GLU A 203 -4.84 -15.36 -10.44
CA GLU A 203 -4.67 -15.61 -11.88
C GLU A 203 -3.17 -15.79 -12.19
N VAL A 204 -2.84 -16.71 -13.08
CA VAL A 204 -1.47 -16.92 -13.57
C VAL A 204 -1.46 -16.94 -15.09
N ASP A 205 -0.36 -16.50 -15.69
CA ASP A 205 -0.14 -16.64 -17.12
C ASP A 205 0.80 -17.80 -17.48
N THR A 206 0.66 -18.28 -18.72
CA THR A 206 1.39 -19.45 -19.21
C THR A 206 2.91 -19.26 -19.27
N LEU A 207 3.40 -18.02 -19.31
CA LEU A 207 4.84 -17.73 -19.27
C LEU A 207 5.37 -17.92 -17.84
N THR A 208 4.67 -17.35 -16.86
CA THR A 208 4.96 -17.52 -15.43
C THR A 208 4.92 -18.99 -15.03
N GLU A 209 3.89 -19.73 -15.46
CA GLU A 209 3.77 -21.18 -15.20
C GLU A 209 4.93 -21.97 -15.81
N ALA A 210 5.33 -21.65 -17.04
CA ALA A 210 6.47 -22.31 -17.68
C ALA A 210 7.82 -21.96 -17.03
N LEU A 211 7.98 -20.74 -16.51
CA LEU A 211 9.16 -20.35 -15.73
C LEU A 211 9.24 -21.11 -14.41
N ILE A 212 8.13 -21.24 -13.69
CA ILE A 212 8.06 -22.04 -12.46
C ILE A 212 8.47 -23.50 -12.73
N ALA A 213 7.92 -24.11 -13.79
CA ALA A 213 8.27 -25.48 -14.18
C ALA A 213 9.75 -25.61 -14.57
N HIS A 214 10.31 -24.63 -15.29
CA HIS A 214 11.73 -24.62 -15.67
C HIS A 214 12.66 -24.57 -14.44
N LEU A 215 12.23 -23.92 -13.35
CA LEU A 215 12.97 -23.86 -12.08
C LEU A 215 12.80 -25.13 -11.23
N GLY A 216 12.15 -26.17 -11.74
CA GLY A 216 11.87 -27.41 -11.00
C GLY A 216 10.88 -27.22 -9.85
N GLN A 217 10.09 -26.14 -9.87
CA GLN A 217 9.09 -25.83 -8.86
C GLN A 217 7.68 -26.20 -9.36
N THR A 218 6.75 -26.37 -8.43
CA THR A 218 5.33 -26.54 -8.76
C THR A 218 4.58 -25.23 -8.60
N LEU A 219 3.59 -24.99 -9.47
CA LEU A 219 2.75 -23.79 -9.38
C LEU A 219 2.04 -23.67 -8.02
N PRO A 220 1.43 -24.74 -7.46
CA PRO A 220 0.80 -24.67 -6.15
C PRO A 220 1.75 -24.24 -5.03
N ALA A 221 2.98 -24.76 -5.00
CA ALA A 221 3.96 -24.44 -3.96
C ALA A 221 4.34 -22.94 -4.00
N ILE A 222 4.62 -22.43 -5.21
CA ILE A 222 4.94 -21.01 -5.42
C ILE A 222 3.75 -20.11 -5.05
N ALA A 223 2.54 -20.47 -5.49
CA ALA A 223 1.32 -19.74 -5.16
C ALA A 223 1.07 -19.70 -3.64
N ALA A 224 1.20 -20.84 -2.94
CA ALA A 224 1.05 -20.93 -1.49
C ALA A 224 2.05 -20.04 -0.74
N GLN A 225 3.30 -19.99 -1.20
CA GLN A 225 4.35 -19.20 -0.57
C GLN A 225 4.16 -17.71 -0.84
N VAL A 226 3.75 -17.33 -2.05
CA VAL A 226 3.39 -15.95 -2.40
C VAL A 226 2.19 -15.47 -1.59
N LEU A 227 1.14 -16.27 -1.41
CA LEU A 227 -0.03 -15.87 -0.62
C LEU A 227 0.29 -15.70 0.87
N ARG A 228 1.28 -16.43 1.39
CA ARG A 228 1.77 -16.28 2.77
C ARG A 228 2.68 -15.07 2.98
N THR A 229 3.22 -14.48 1.90
CA THR A 229 4.22 -13.41 1.98
C THR A 229 3.65 -12.12 1.40
N ARG A 230 3.72 -10.99 2.13
CA ARG A 230 3.26 -9.69 1.59
C ARG A 230 4.15 -9.12 0.48
N GLY A 231 5.35 -9.68 0.29
CA GLY A 231 6.35 -9.27 -0.68
C GLY A 231 6.55 -10.29 -1.80
N SER A 232 7.76 -10.30 -2.38
CA SER A 232 8.17 -11.27 -3.39
C SER A 232 8.97 -12.41 -2.78
N ILE A 233 8.82 -13.62 -3.33
CA ILE A 233 9.69 -14.75 -3.04
C ILE A 233 10.77 -14.84 -4.13
N GLY A 234 12.03 -15.05 -3.75
CA GLY A 234 13.13 -15.27 -4.71
C GLY A 234 13.39 -16.75 -4.90
N VAL A 235 13.50 -17.18 -6.16
CA VAL A 235 13.87 -18.55 -6.55
C VAL A 235 15.12 -18.48 -7.40
N ALA A 236 16.18 -19.18 -6.98
CA ALA A 236 17.44 -19.21 -7.68
C ALA A 236 17.35 -20.04 -8.97
N VAL A 237 18.02 -19.57 -10.02
CA VAL A 237 18.20 -20.28 -11.28
C VAL A 237 19.42 -21.21 -11.11
N PRO A 238 19.26 -22.54 -11.25
CA PRO A 238 20.33 -23.51 -10.99
C PRO A 238 21.63 -23.23 -11.75
N ASP A 239 21.55 -22.72 -12.98
CA ASP A 239 22.71 -22.56 -13.89
C ASP A 239 23.32 -21.14 -13.91
N VAL A 240 22.70 -20.14 -13.26
CA VAL A 240 23.14 -18.72 -13.32
C VAL A 240 23.67 -18.21 -11.98
N ALA A 241 23.32 -18.88 -10.88
CA ALA A 241 23.72 -18.49 -9.53
C ALA A 241 25.25 -18.40 -9.33
N ALA A 242 26.04 -19.12 -10.13
CA ALA A 242 27.50 -19.18 -9.99
C ALA A 242 28.26 -17.97 -10.56
N ARG A 243 27.64 -17.07 -11.34
CA ARG A 243 28.38 -15.99 -12.05
C ARG A 243 27.85 -14.56 -11.88
N ALA A 244 26.66 -14.34 -11.29
CA ALA A 244 25.99 -13.04 -11.43
C ALA A 244 25.29 -12.44 -10.19
N GLY A 245 25.47 -13.00 -8.98
CA GLY A 245 24.79 -12.48 -7.79
C GLY A 245 23.25 -12.48 -7.93
N SER A 246 22.57 -11.40 -7.54
CA SER A 246 21.10 -11.25 -7.62
C SER A 246 20.51 -11.32 -9.03
N ALA A 247 21.35 -11.30 -10.09
CA ALA A 247 20.91 -11.48 -11.47
C ALA A 247 20.58 -12.95 -11.82
N GLY A 248 20.81 -13.91 -10.92
CA GLY A 248 20.48 -15.32 -11.09
C GLY A 248 19.19 -15.77 -10.40
N GLN A 249 18.27 -14.85 -10.06
CA GLN A 249 17.02 -15.20 -9.38
C GLN A 249 15.79 -14.67 -10.13
N PHE A 250 14.71 -15.45 -10.10
CA PHE A 250 13.37 -14.98 -10.43
C PHE A 250 12.61 -14.68 -9.15
N HIS A 251 11.93 -13.54 -9.13
CA HIS A 251 11.06 -13.14 -8.04
C HIS A 251 9.61 -13.37 -8.42
N PHE A 252 8.83 -13.99 -7.53
CA PHE A 252 7.40 -14.18 -7.72
C PHE A 252 6.63 -13.37 -6.67
N SER A 253 5.58 -12.67 -7.07
CA SER A 253 4.76 -11.86 -6.17
C SER A 253 3.29 -11.87 -6.57
N ASN A 254 2.42 -11.51 -5.63
CA ASN A 254 1.02 -11.21 -5.91
C ASN A 254 0.90 -9.74 -6.31
N ALA A 255 0.53 -9.47 -7.57
CA ALA A 255 0.29 -8.13 -8.07
C ALA A 255 -1.13 -7.99 -8.58
N ASP A 256 -1.98 -7.36 -7.76
CA ASP A 256 -3.41 -7.14 -8.00
C ASP A 256 -4.15 -8.46 -8.30
N GLY A 257 -3.93 -9.50 -7.49
CA GLY A 257 -4.56 -10.82 -7.64
C GLY A 257 -3.97 -11.69 -8.75
N ARG A 258 -2.77 -11.36 -9.23
CA ARG A 258 -2.04 -12.14 -10.22
C ARG A 258 -0.73 -12.63 -9.65
N LEU A 259 -0.40 -13.89 -9.91
CA LEU A 259 0.96 -14.37 -9.74
C LEU A 259 1.83 -13.82 -10.87
N VAL A 260 2.75 -12.93 -10.50
CA VAL A 260 3.64 -12.23 -11.42
C VAL A 260 5.07 -12.65 -11.14
N VAL A 261 5.80 -12.95 -12.21
CA VAL A 261 7.25 -13.16 -12.18
C VAL A 261 7.99 -11.88 -12.57
N SER A 262 9.13 -11.64 -11.92
CA SER A 262 10.11 -10.65 -12.34
C SER A 262 11.54 -11.19 -12.28
N GLY A 263 12.39 -10.81 -13.23
CA GLY A 263 13.76 -11.31 -13.29
C GLY A 263 14.34 -11.29 -14.71
N TYR A 264 15.62 -11.58 -14.84
CA TYR A 264 16.27 -11.65 -16.15
C TYR A 264 16.03 -13.00 -16.81
N ILE A 265 15.30 -13.01 -17.94
CA ILE A 265 15.04 -14.22 -18.73
C ILE A 265 16.18 -14.52 -19.72
N SER A 266 16.93 -13.47 -20.11
CA SER A 266 18.20 -13.60 -20.84
C SER A 266 19.26 -12.80 -20.08
N PRO A 267 20.14 -13.46 -19.30
CA PRO A 267 21.24 -12.79 -18.62
C PRO A 267 22.43 -12.51 -19.56
N ALA A 268 22.50 -13.19 -20.72
CA ALA A 268 23.46 -12.93 -21.80
C ALA A 268 22.92 -11.86 -22.77
N GLY A 269 23.82 -11.10 -23.39
CA GLY A 269 23.49 -9.91 -24.19
C GLY A 269 22.61 -10.23 -25.42
N PRO A 270 21.55 -9.42 -25.68
CA PRO A 270 21.06 -8.33 -24.86
C PRO A 270 20.33 -8.82 -23.60
N ARG A 271 20.56 -8.11 -22.48
CA ARG A 271 19.88 -8.43 -21.21
C ARG A 271 18.40 -8.13 -21.34
N VAL A 272 17.58 -9.11 -20.98
CA VAL A 272 16.13 -8.96 -21.04
C VAL A 272 15.56 -9.16 -19.65
N PHE A 273 14.98 -8.10 -19.09
CA PHE A 273 14.26 -8.12 -17.84
C PHE A 273 12.76 -8.34 -18.07
N LEU A 274 12.19 -9.32 -17.40
CA LEU A 274 10.76 -9.64 -17.40
C LEU A 274 10.10 -9.05 -16.15
N TYR A 275 8.91 -8.49 -16.32
CA TYR A 275 7.96 -8.18 -15.24
C TYR A 275 6.54 -8.50 -15.71
N GLY A 276 5.99 -9.61 -15.23
CA GLY A 276 4.69 -10.13 -15.65
C GLY A 276 4.65 -10.44 -17.14
N ASN A 277 3.87 -9.67 -17.90
CA ASN A 277 3.80 -9.78 -19.34
C ASN A 277 4.54 -8.64 -20.08
N SER A 278 5.43 -7.92 -19.39
CA SER A 278 6.22 -6.83 -19.98
C SER A 278 7.70 -7.21 -19.94
N LEU A 279 8.41 -6.99 -21.04
CA LEU A 279 9.85 -7.13 -21.15
C LEU A 279 10.48 -5.75 -21.31
N THR A 280 11.63 -5.55 -20.68
CA THR A 280 12.54 -4.45 -20.96
C THR A 280 13.84 -5.05 -21.48
N ILE A 281 14.25 -4.61 -22.66
CA ILE A 281 15.49 -5.02 -23.31
C ILE A 281 16.45 -3.83 -23.15
N ASP A 282 17.63 -4.08 -22.61
CA ASP A 282 18.68 -3.07 -22.40
C ASP A 282 19.42 -2.73 -23.70
N GLU A 283 18.66 -2.58 -24.78
CA GLU A 283 19.14 -2.18 -26.10
C GLU A 283 18.00 -1.49 -26.87
N GLY A 284 18.35 -0.44 -27.62
CA GLY A 284 17.45 0.18 -28.59
C GLY A 284 17.39 -0.65 -29.86
N ILE A 285 16.28 -1.36 -30.07
CA ILE A 285 16.04 -2.11 -31.30
C ILE A 285 15.29 -1.19 -32.25
N ASP A 286 15.61 -1.24 -33.54
CA ASP A 286 14.92 -0.46 -34.56
C ASP A 286 13.39 -0.69 -34.51
N GLU A 287 12.60 0.37 -34.62
CA GLU A 287 11.13 0.30 -34.57
C GLU A 287 10.55 -0.53 -35.73
N ASP A 288 11.20 -0.49 -36.89
CA ASP A 288 10.80 -1.28 -38.05
C ASP A 288 10.99 -2.79 -37.78
N LEU A 289 12.15 -3.15 -37.22
CA LEU A 289 12.45 -4.53 -36.81
C LEU A 289 11.49 -5.01 -35.71
N LEU A 290 11.12 -4.14 -34.76
CA LEU A 290 10.19 -4.47 -33.68
C LEU A 290 8.75 -4.62 -34.16
N SER A 291 8.34 -3.85 -35.16
CA SER A 291 7.00 -3.92 -35.76
C SER A 291 6.81 -5.27 -36.47
N ASP A 292 7.85 -5.75 -37.14
CA ASP A 292 7.89 -7.07 -37.79
C ASP A 292 7.84 -8.25 -36.81
N LEU A 293 8.08 -8.02 -35.51
CA LEU A 293 7.98 -9.04 -34.47
C LEU A 293 6.57 -9.17 -33.88
N LYS A 294 5.67 -8.23 -34.16
CA LYS A 294 4.30 -8.27 -33.64
C LYS A 294 3.59 -9.56 -34.06
N GLY A 295 3.06 -10.30 -33.08
CA GLY A 295 2.36 -11.57 -33.26
C GLY A 295 3.26 -12.81 -33.31
N LYS A 296 4.58 -12.63 -33.47
CA LYS A 296 5.57 -13.73 -33.41
C LYS A 296 5.74 -14.23 -31.99
N ALA A 297 6.21 -15.47 -31.86
CA ALA A 297 6.56 -16.06 -30.58
C ALA A 297 7.77 -15.33 -29.97
N LEU A 298 7.83 -15.23 -28.65
CA LEU A 298 8.98 -14.62 -27.97
C LEU A 298 10.28 -15.40 -28.24
N SER A 299 10.19 -16.70 -28.52
CA SER A 299 11.33 -17.54 -28.91
C SER A 299 12.01 -17.11 -30.21
N ALA A 300 11.34 -16.33 -31.05
CA ALA A 300 11.97 -15.73 -32.23
C ALA A 300 13.02 -14.65 -31.86
N PHE A 301 13.00 -14.18 -30.62
CA PHE A 301 13.84 -13.09 -30.13
C PHE A 301 14.71 -13.51 -28.93
N ILE A 302 14.25 -14.44 -28.08
CA ILE A 302 14.97 -14.88 -26.88
C ILE A 302 15.03 -16.40 -26.83
N THR A 303 16.23 -16.94 -26.61
CA THR A 303 16.41 -18.38 -26.40
C THR A 303 16.17 -18.73 -24.93
N HIS A 304 14.93 -19.06 -24.57
CA HIS A 304 14.58 -19.54 -23.22
C HIS A 304 13.41 -20.54 -23.30
N PRO A 305 13.40 -21.68 -22.57
CA PRO A 305 12.33 -22.70 -22.68
C PRO A 305 10.91 -22.17 -22.47
N ALA A 306 10.74 -21.20 -21.56
CA ALA A 306 9.44 -20.57 -21.31
C ALA A 306 8.95 -19.63 -22.42
N SER A 307 9.83 -19.18 -23.33
CA SER A 307 9.52 -18.14 -24.32
C SER A 307 8.48 -18.57 -25.38
N ASP A 308 8.35 -19.86 -25.67
CA ASP A 308 7.34 -20.39 -26.61
C ASP A 308 5.89 -20.16 -26.13
N LYS A 309 5.70 -19.86 -24.84
CA LYS A 309 4.38 -19.64 -24.24
C LYS A 309 3.88 -18.20 -24.36
N ALA A 310 4.66 -17.31 -24.98
CA ALA A 310 4.34 -15.90 -25.12
C ALA A 310 4.46 -15.42 -26.58
N ARG A 311 3.60 -14.48 -26.97
CA ARG A 311 3.68 -13.78 -28.26
C ARG A 311 3.87 -12.29 -28.06
N ILE A 312 4.58 -11.63 -28.96
CA ILE A 312 4.79 -10.18 -28.91
C ILE A 312 3.49 -9.47 -29.30
N ALA A 313 2.94 -8.64 -28.41
CA ALA A 313 1.69 -7.93 -28.62
C ALA A 313 1.92 -6.51 -29.16
N THR A 314 2.80 -5.77 -28.48
CA THR A 314 3.24 -4.43 -28.88
C THR A 314 4.68 -4.22 -28.45
N SER A 315 5.35 -3.29 -29.09
CA SER A 315 6.73 -2.89 -28.81
C SER A 315 6.81 -1.37 -28.89
N ARG A 316 7.69 -0.78 -28.08
CA ARG A 316 7.98 0.65 -28.10
C ARG A 316 9.42 0.89 -27.68
N VAL A 317 10.14 1.67 -28.47
CA VAL A 317 11.46 2.17 -28.10
C VAL A 317 11.27 3.34 -27.14
N SER A 318 12.04 3.35 -26.06
CA SER A 318 12.05 4.47 -25.13
C SER A 318 12.51 5.75 -25.84
N GLY A 319 12.07 6.93 -25.39
CA GLY A 319 12.43 8.21 -26.01
C GLY A 319 13.94 8.49 -25.99
N ASP A 320 14.68 7.86 -25.08
CA ASP A 320 16.15 7.91 -25.01
C ASP A 320 16.86 6.90 -25.93
N LYS A 321 16.11 6.07 -26.66
CA LYS A 321 16.59 5.01 -27.58
C LYS A 321 17.53 3.98 -26.96
N ARG A 322 17.62 3.91 -25.63
CA ARG A 322 18.52 2.98 -24.93
C ARG A 322 17.84 1.68 -24.51
N THR A 323 16.52 1.71 -24.38
CA THR A 323 15.74 0.57 -23.93
C THR A 323 14.54 0.34 -24.83
N THR A 324 14.19 -0.92 -25.00
CA THR A 324 12.99 -1.33 -25.72
C THR A 324 12.02 -1.99 -24.76
N ARG A 325 10.77 -1.51 -24.73
CA ARG A 325 9.68 -2.13 -23.97
C ARG A 325 8.83 -3.00 -24.89
N VAL A 326 8.65 -4.26 -24.53
CA VAL A 326 7.85 -5.22 -25.29
C VAL A 326 6.74 -5.77 -24.39
N ASN A 327 5.49 -5.63 -24.82
CA ASN A 327 4.36 -6.25 -24.15
C ASN A 327 4.06 -7.61 -24.78
N LEU A 328 3.80 -8.59 -23.93
CA LEU A 328 3.52 -9.96 -24.31
C LEU A 328 2.03 -10.27 -24.17
N ARG A 329 1.54 -11.07 -25.12
CA ARG A 329 0.26 -11.77 -25.07
C ARG A 329 0.51 -13.20 -24.64
N THR A 330 -0.03 -13.55 -23.48
CA THR A 330 0.02 -14.88 -22.87
C THR A 330 -1.40 -15.39 -22.64
N ARG A 331 -1.57 -16.71 -22.56
CA ARG A 331 -2.83 -17.28 -22.07
C ARG A 331 -2.82 -17.19 -20.54
N ARG A 332 -4.01 -17.10 -19.94
CA ARG A 332 -4.18 -16.99 -18.49
C ARG A 332 -5.15 -18.03 -18.00
N ARG A 333 -4.91 -18.53 -16.79
CA ARG A 333 -5.84 -19.41 -16.07
C ARG A 333 -5.93 -18.98 -14.62
N MET A 334 -6.98 -19.43 -13.96
CA MET A 334 -7.19 -19.23 -12.54
C MET A 334 -6.56 -20.38 -11.74
N ILE A 335 -6.15 -20.09 -10.51
CA ILE A 335 -5.67 -21.04 -9.51
C ILE A 335 -6.70 -21.08 -8.40
N GLY A 336 -7.31 -22.24 -8.18
CA GLY A 336 -8.29 -22.48 -7.11
C GLY A 336 -7.60 -22.78 -5.77
N LEU A 337 -8.33 -22.59 -4.66
CA LEU A 337 -7.79 -22.92 -3.32
C LEU A 337 -7.46 -24.42 -3.19
N GLY A 338 -8.32 -25.30 -3.74
CA GLY A 338 -8.08 -26.74 -3.72
C GLY A 338 -6.83 -27.21 -4.47
N GLU A 339 -6.37 -26.45 -5.49
CA GLU A 339 -5.10 -26.73 -6.19
C GLU A 339 -3.90 -26.44 -5.27
N ILE A 340 -4.04 -25.45 -4.38
CA ILE A 340 -3.00 -25.06 -3.42
C ILE A 340 -2.96 -26.04 -2.24
N ASP A 341 -4.12 -26.38 -1.67
CA ASP A 341 -4.21 -27.27 -0.51
C ASP A 341 -3.77 -28.70 -0.83
N ALA A 342 -3.99 -29.18 -2.05
CA ALA A 342 -3.55 -30.52 -2.48
C ALA A 342 -2.01 -30.66 -2.58
N ALA A 343 -1.26 -29.57 -2.51
CA ALA A 343 0.20 -29.55 -2.60
C ALA A 343 0.92 -29.21 -1.28
N ALA A 344 0.16 -28.91 -0.23
CA ALA A 344 0.67 -28.62 1.12
C ALA A 344 0.85 -29.90 1.94
#